data_AF-A0A498N7Y4-F1
#
_entry.id   AF-A0A498N7Y4-F1
#
_cell.length_a   1.000
_cell.length_b   1.000
_cell.length_c   1.000
_cell.angle_alpha   90.00
_cell.angle_beta   90.00
_cell.angle_gamma   90.00
#
_symmetry.space_group_name_H-M   'P 1'
#
loop_
_entity.id
_entity.type
_entity.pdbx_description
1 polymer ?
#
loop_
_entity_poly.entity_id
_entity_poly.type
_entity_poly.pdbx_seq_one_letter_code
_entity_poly.pdbx_strand_id
1 'polypeptide(L)'
;MATNNTASIAQARKLVEQLKMEANIDRIKVSKAAADLTSYCEAHAKEDPLLSPVPASENPFREKKFFCAILSEADVSGSDAFKNNITLFTRILDRLLDGYDNRLRPGLGDRVTEVKTDIYVTSFGPVSDTDMHLVPAAG
;
A
#
# COMPACT_ATOMS: atom_id res chain seq x y z
N MET A 1 -23.04 47.32 0.40
CA MET A 1 -23.08 45.86 0.61
C MET A 1 -23.77 45.18 -0.58
N ALA A 2 -23.11 45.05 -1.75
CA ALA A 2 -23.73 44.52 -2.98
C ALA A 2 -22.88 43.48 -3.74
N THR A 3 -21.70 43.13 -3.23
CA THR A 3 -20.70 42.30 -3.91
C THR A 3 -20.86 40.80 -3.66
N ASN A 4 -21.58 40.40 -2.62
CA ASN A 4 -21.64 39.01 -2.17
C ASN A 4 -22.65 38.18 -3.00
N ASN A 5 -23.66 38.84 -3.58
CA ASN A 5 -24.68 38.16 -4.39
C ASN A 5 -24.17 37.75 -5.78
N THR A 6 -23.30 38.53 -6.41
CA THR A 6 -22.87 38.27 -7.79
C THR A 6 -21.92 37.07 -7.89
N ALA A 7 -21.02 36.89 -6.91
CA ALA A 7 -20.13 35.74 -6.81
C ALA A 7 -20.90 34.43 -6.55
N SER A 8 -21.88 34.47 -5.65
CA SER A 8 -22.77 33.34 -5.37
C SER A 8 -23.60 32.94 -6.60
N ILE A 9 -24.13 33.94 -7.34
CA ILE A 9 -24.87 33.70 -8.59
C ILE A 9 -23.96 33.10 -9.67
N ALA A 10 -22.71 33.56 -9.80
CA ALA A 10 -21.76 33.02 -10.77
C ALA A 10 -21.40 31.55 -10.46
N GLN A 11 -21.20 31.22 -9.18
CA GLN A 11 -20.97 29.84 -8.74
C GLN A 11 -22.19 28.95 -9.01
N ALA A 12 -23.40 29.41 -8.68
CA ALA A 12 -24.63 28.68 -8.95
C ALA A 12 -24.82 28.41 -10.44
N ARG A 13 -24.52 29.38 -11.32
CA ARG A 13 -24.56 29.19 -12.78
C ARG A 13 -23.57 28.13 -13.24
N LYS A 14 -22.32 28.18 -12.76
CA LYS A 14 -21.30 27.17 -13.09
C LYS A 14 -21.74 25.77 -12.68
N LEU A 15 -22.35 25.63 -11.49
CA LEU A 15 -22.88 24.35 -11.01
C LEU A 15 -24.05 23.86 -11.88
N VAL A 16 -24.96 24.74 -12.29
CA VAL A 16 -26.07 24.37 -13.18
C VAL A 16 -25.56 23.88 -14.53
N GLU A 17 -24.57 24.54 -15.11
CA GLU A 17 -23.97 24.10 -16.37
C GLU A 17 -23.28 22.73 -16.22
N GLN A 18 -22.59 22.50 -15.09
CA GLN A 18 -22.03 21.18 -14.76
C GLN A 18 -23.12 20.09 -14.69
N LEU A 19 -24.19 20.35 -13.93
CA LEU A 19 -25.29 19.40 -13.76
C LEU A 19 -26.03 19.12 -15.07
N LYS A 20 -26.16 20.11 -15.96
CA LYS A 20 -26.72 19.90 -17.31
C LYS A 20 -25.87 18.94 -18.12
N MET A 21 -24.55 19.10 -18.08
CA MET A 21 -23.64 18.16 -18.75
C MET A 21 -23.77 16.74 -18.18
N GLU A 22 -23.84 16.59 -16.85
CA GLU A 22 -24.00 15.28 -16.19
C GLU A 22 -25.39 14.64 -16.39
N ALA A 23 -26.42 15.47 -16.49
CA ALA A 23 -27.77 15.02 -16.81
C ALA A 23 -27.82 14.43 -18.23
N ASN A 24 -27.03 15.00 -19.16
CA ASN A 24 -26.94 14.57 -20.56
C ASN A 24 -25.97 13.39 -20.79
N ILE A 25 -25.60 12.65 -19.74
CA ILE A 25 -24.84 11.40 -19.88
C ILE A 25 -25.82 10.26 -20.15
N ASP A 26 -25.59 9.54 -21.26
CA ASP A 26 -26.32 8.32 -21.58
C ASP A 26 -26.01 7.22 -20.54
N ARG A 27 -27.03 6.81 -19.80
CA ARG A 27 -26.93 5.76 -18.78
C ARG A 27 -27.35 4.42 -19.36
N ILE A 28 -26.68 3.36 -18.92
CA ILE A 28 -27.12 1.98 -19.18
C ILE A 28 -27.96 1.46 -18.01
N LYS A 29 -28.74 0.40 -18.26
CA LYS A 29 -29.49 -0.28 -17.20
C LYS A 29 -28.53 -0.88 -16.17
N VAL A 30 -28.87 -0.74 -14.89
CA VAL A 30 -28.11 -1.36 -13.79
C VAL A 30 -27.99 -2.88 -13.98
N SER A 31 -29.04 -3.54 -14.45
CA SER A 31 -29.01 -4.98 -14.73
C SER A 31 -27.97 -5.36 -15.79
N LYS A 32 -27.75 -4.50 -16.80
CA LYS A 32 -26.73 -4.71 -17.82
C LYS A 32 -25.33 -4.51 -17.23
N ALA A 33 -25.11 -3.39 -16.53
CA ALA A 33 -23.83 -3.13 -15.87
C ALA A 33 -23.44 -4.26 -14.90
N ALA A 34 -24.40 -4.78 -14.13
CA ALA A 34 -24.19 -5.90 -13.23
C ALA A 34 -23.79 -7.18 -13.99
N ALA A 35 -24.49 -7.51 -15.08
CA ALA A 35 -24.15 -8.66 -15.91
C ALA A 35 -22.75 -8.54 -16.54
N ASP A 36 -22.38 -7.34 -17.00
CA ASP A 36 -21.06 -7.07 -17.57
C ASP A 36 -19.96 -7.26 -16.50
N LEU A 37 -20.18 -6.76 -15.28
CA LEU A 37 -19.27 -6.95 -14.14
C LEU A 37 -19.13 -8.42 -13.75
N THR A 38 -20.25 -9.16 -13.65
CA THR A 38 -20.22 -10.60 -13.36
C THR A 38 -19.44 -11.36 -14.43
N SER A 39 -19.73 -11.09 -15.70
CA SER A 39 -19.04 -11.73 -16.83
C SER A 39 -17.54 -11.46 -16.80
N TYR A 40 -17.13 -10.23 -16.48
CA TYR A 40 -15.73 -9.87 -16.35
C TYR A 40 -15.03 -10.63 -15.21
N CYS A 41 -15.66 -10.67 -14.03
CA CYS A 41 -15.11 -11.39 -12.88
C CYS A 41 -14.99 -12.89 -13.16
N GLU A 42 -15.99 -13.52 -13.77
CA GLU A 42 -15.98 -14.94 -14.12
C GLU A 42 -14.89 -15.29 -15.14
N ALA A 43 -14.70 -14.43 -16.16
CA ALA A 43 -13.68 -14.62 -17.17
C ALA A 43 -12.26 -14.62 -16.59
N HIS A 44 -11.99 -13.80 -15.57
CA HIS A 44 -10.66 -13.64 -14.97
C HIS A 44 -10.47 -14.39 -13.65
N ALA A 45 -11.51 -15.03 -13.11
CA ALA A 45 -11.48 -15.74 -11.83
C ALA A 45 -10.38 -16.81 -11.71
N LYS A 46 -10.00 -17.43 -12.84
CA LYS A 46 -8.95 -18.46 -12.89
C LYS A 46 -7.53 -17.90 -12.89
N GLU A 47 -7.38 -16.65 -13.32
CA GLU A 47 -6.09 -15.95 -13.40
C GLU A 47 -5.79 -15.19 -12.12
N ASP A 48 -6.78 -14.99 -11.25
CA ASP A 48 -6.60 -14.41 -9.92
C ASP A 48 -6.01 -15.44 -8.94
N PRO A 49 -4.73 -15.30 -8.52
CA PRO A 49 -4.07 -16.26 -7.63
C PRO A 49 -4.66 -16.28 -6.21
N LEU A 50 -5.45 -15.27 -5.84
CA LEU A 50 -6.11 -15.18 -4.54
C LEU A 50 -7.46 -15.90 -4.54
N LEU A 51 -8.13 -15.93 -5.68
CA LEU A 51 -9.39 -16.66 -5.85
C LEU A 51 -9.15 -18.12 -6.23
N SER A 52 -8.19 -18.36 -7.11
CA SER A 52 -7.74 -19.68 -7.56
C SER A 52 -6.32 -19.94 -7.06
N PRO A 53 -6.13 -20.68 -5.95
CA PRO A 53 -4.81 -20.86 -5.34
C PRO A 53 -3.80 -21.46 -6.32
N VAL A 54 -2.66 -20.78 -6.48
CA VAL A 54 -1.55 -21.27 -7.31
C VAL A 54 -0.67 -22.25 -6.54
N PRO A 55 0.02 -23.18 -7.23
CA PRO A 55 1.00 -24.05 -6.60
C PRO A 55 2.07 -23.26 -5.85
N ALA A 56 2.58 -23.84 -4.76
CA ALA A 56 3.60 -23.21 -3.93
C ALA A 56 4.86 -22.81 -4.72
N SER A 57 5.22 -23.54 -5.78
CA SER A 57 6.34 -23.18 -6.68
C SER A 57 6.14 -21.90 -7.48
N GLU A 58 4.90 -21.57 -7.80
CA GLU A 58 4.52 -20.37 -8.56
C GLU A 58 4.25 -19.19 -7.64
N ASN A 59 3.99 -19.44 -6.35
CA ASN A 59 3.84 -18.41 -5.35
C ASN A 59 5.22 -17.78 -5.01
N PRO A 60 5.46 -16.50 -5.35
CA PRO A 60 6.72 -15.82 -5.04
C PRO A 60 6.97 -15.67 -3.53
N PHE A 61 5.90 -15.72 -2.73
CA PHE A 61 5.94 -15.61 -1.26
C PHE A 61 6.06 -16.97 -0.57
N ARG A 62 6.32 -18.06 -1.29
CA ARG A 62 6.55 -19.36 -0.69
C ARG A 62 7.80 -19.34 0.19
N GLU A 63 7.72 -19.98 1.35
CA GLU A 63 8.89 -20.37 2.12
C GLU A 63 9.83 -21.21 1.24
N LYS A 64 10.99 -20.64 0.92
CA LYS A 64 12.10 -21.40 0.33
C LYS A 64 12.55 -22.37 1.40
N LYS A 65 12.39 -23.68 1.17
CA LYS A 65 12.99 -24.73 1.99
C LYS A 65 14.52 -24.66 1.84
N PHE A 66 15.15 -23.65 2.44
CA PHE A 66 16.57 -23.67 2.66
C PHE A 66 16.83 -24.65 3.81
N PHE A 67 17.63 -25.66 3.50
CA PHE A 67 18.11 -26.68 4.40
C PHE A 67 18.55 -26.07 5.73
N CYS A 68 17.85 -26.42 6.81
CA CYS A 68 18.37 -26.31 8.17
C CYS A 68 19.42 -27.42 8.37
N ALA A 69 20.53 -27.35 7.64
CA ALA A 69 21.70 -28.22 7.84
C ALA A 69 22.68 -27.62 8.86
N ILE A 70 22.45 -26.39 9.32
CA ILE A 70 23.38 -25.66 10.19
C ILE A 70 23.40 -26.23 11.63
N LEU A 71 22.37 -26.97 12.04
CA LEU A 71 22.28 -27.53 13.40
C LEU A 71 22.88 -28.94 13.55
N SER A 72 23.41 -29.58 12.49
CA SER A 72 23.91 -30.96 12.56
C SER A 72 25.41 -31.09 12.82
N GLU A 73 26.19 -30.00 12.79
CA GLU A 73 27.67 -30.07 12.82
C GLU A 73 28.28 -29.41 14.07
N ALA A 74 27.52 -29.26 15.15
CA ALA A 74 28.05 -28.75 16.42
C ALA A 74 28.47 -29.91 17.34
N ASP A 75 29.55 -30.60 16.97
CA ASP A 75 30.37 -31.33 17.94
C ASP A 75 31.82 -30.81 17.87
N VAL A 76 32.51 -30.86 19.01
CA VAL A 76 33.93 -30.52 19.28
C VAL A 76 34.29 -29.13 19.89
N SER A 77 34.35 -29.14 21.23
CA SER A 77 35.43 -28.75 22.17
C SER A 77 36.37 -27.53 21.94
N GLY A 78 36.41 -26.65 22.96
CA GLY A 78 37.68 -26.12 23.52
C GLY A 78 38.12 -24.70 23.11
N SER A 79 37.92 -23.73 24.02
CA SER A 79 38.54 -22.39 24.14
C SER A 79 38.62 -21.40 22.95
N ASP A 80 38.48 -21.83 21.71
CA ASP A 80 38.33 -20.96 20.53
C ASP A 80 36.85 -20.69 20.19
N ALA A 81 35.93 -21.19 21.02
CA ALA A 81 34.49 -21.13 20.81
C ALA A 81 33.99 -19.72 20.43
N PHE A 82 34.50 -18.63 21.03
CA PHE A 82 34.03 -17.28 20.71
C PHE A 82 34.44 -16.80 19.30
N LYS A 83 35.68 -17.07 18.87
CA LYS A 83 36.15 -16.75 17.51
C LYS A 83 35.51 -17.66 16.48
N ASN A 84 35.29 -18.91 16.84
CA ASN A 84 34.64 -19.91 16.00
C ASN A 84 33.16 -19.56 15.80
N ASN A 85 32.50 -19.08 16.86
CA ASN A 85 31.14 -18.59 16.82
C ASN A 85 31.04 -17.35 15.94
N ILE A 86 31.93 -16.35 16.11
CA ILE A 86 31.94 -15.17 15.23
C ILE A 86 32.15 -15.60 13.78
N THR A 87 33.14 -16.43 13.51
CA THR A 87 33.45 -16.88 12.13
C THR A 87 32.30 -17.71 11.54
N LEU A 88 31.64 -18.53 12.35
CA LEU A 88 30.48 -19.33 11.96
C LEU A 88 29.27 -18.45 11.68
N PHE A 89 28.95 -17.49 12.56
CA PHE A 89 27.87 -16.55 12.36
C PHE A 89 28.12 -15.66 11.14
N THR A 90 29.33 -15.12 10.98
CA THR A 90 29.72 -14.35 9.79
C THR A 90 29.55 -15.19 8.54
N ARG A 91 30.02 -16.45 8.52
CA ARG A 91 29.87 -17.34 7.36
C ARG A 91 28.42 -17.72 7.06
N ILE A 92 27.59 -17.87 8.08
CA ILE A 92 26.15 -18.11 7.92
C ILE A 92 25.48 -16.87 7.34
N LEU A 93 25.76 -15.70 7.92
CA LEU A 93 25.22 -14.42 7.46
C LEU A 93 25.65 -14.12 6.02
N ASP A 94 26.93 -14.30 5.69
CA ASP A 94 27.46 -14.12 4.34
C ASP A 94 26.76 -15.03 3.33
N ARG A 95 26.47 -16.29 3.70
CA ARG A 95 25.70 -17.22 2.87
C ARG A 95 24.21 -16.87 2.75
N LEU A 96 23.63 -16.26 3.78
CA LEU A 96 22.23 -15.80 3.74
C LEU A 96 22.08 -14.49 2.95
N LEU A 97 23.14 -13.68 2.93
CA LEU A 97 23.19 -12.41 2.21
C LEU A 97 23.67 -12.58 0.76
N ASP A 98 24.25 -13.74 0.40
CA ASP A 98 24.67 -14.05 -0.96
C ASP A 98 23.45 -14.11 -1.90
N GLY A 99 23.42 -13.20 -2.89
CA GLY A 99 22.29 -13.03 -3.81
C GLY A 99 21.08 -12.28 -3.25
N TYR A 100 21.16 -11.71 -2.04
CA TYR A 100 20.12 -10.82 -1.51
C TYR A 100 20.15 -9.47 -2.24
N ASP A 101 19.09 -9.13 -2.99
CA ASP A 101 18.94 -7.82 -3.62
C ASP A 101 18.67 -6.75 -2.54
N ASN A 102 19.72 -6.01 -2.18
CA ASN A 102 19.67 -4.97 -1.14
C ASN A 102 18.66 -3.84 -1.43
N ARG A 103 18.19 -3.69 -2.67
CA ARG A 103 17.15 -2.71 -3.05
C ARG A 103 15.75 -3.10 -2.56
N LEU A 104 15.55 -4.37 -2.19
CA LEU A 104 14.31 -4.82 -1.55
C LEU A 104 14.17 -4.30 -0.12
N ARG A 105 15.25 -3.75 0.46
CA ARG A 105 15.19 -3.12 1.77
C ARG A 105 14.66 -1.69 1.62
N PRO A 106 13.48 -1.37 2.17
CA PRO A 106 12.99 -0.01 2.15
C PRO A 106 14.00 0.93 2.82
N GLY A 107 14.53 1.89 2.07
CA GLY A 107 15.47 2.92 2.54
C GLY A 107 16.97 2.56 2.48
N LEU A 108 17.38 1.43 1.89
CA LEU A 108 18.80 1.13 1.66
C LEU A 108 19.11 1.06 0.16
N GLY A 109 19.85 2.05 -0.34
CA GLY A 109 20.35 2.08 -1.73
C GLY A 109 19.51 2.87 -2.73
N ASP A 110 18.29 3.27 -2.37
CA ASP A 110 17.45 4.15 -3.20
C ASP A 110 17.38 5.57 -2.65
N ARG A 111 17.16 6.53 -3.55
CA ARG A 111 16.88 7.94 -3.21
C ARG A 111 15.56 7.99 -2.42
N VAL A 112 15.45 8.92 -1.47
CA VAL A 112 14.25 9.11 -0.63
C VAL A 112 12.97 8.96 -1.46
N THR A 113 12.10 8.03 -1.08
CA THR A 113 10.78 7.88 -1.70
C THR A 113 9.92 9.08 -1.32
N GLU A 114 9.87 10.08 -2.19
CA GLU A 114 9.02 11.26 -2.01
C GLU A 114 7.59 10.93 -2.46
N VAL A 115 6.70 10.70 -1.49
CA VAL A 115 5.27 10.49 -1.76
C VAL A 115 4.58 11.86 -1.78
N LYS A 116 4.25 12.35 -2.97
CA LYS A 116 3.44 13.56 -3.15
C LYS A 116 1.96 13.19 -3.07
N THR A 117 1.31 13.58 -1.98
CA THR A 117 -0.14 13.44 -1.81
C THR A 117 -0.72 14.79 -1.44
N ASP A 118 -1.79 15.18 -2.14
CA ASP A 118 -2.58 16.35 -1.77
C ASP A 118 -3.52 15.95 -0.62
N ILE A 119 -3.38 16.62 0.52
CA ILE A 119 -4.25 16.40 1.68
C ILE A 119 -5.33 17.48 1.67
N TYR A 120 -6.55 17.11 1.29
CA TYR A 120 -7.71 18.00 1.34
C TYR A 120 -8.34 17.94 2.73
N VAL A 121 -8.14 18.98 3.54
CA VAL A 121 -8.85 19.13 4.81
C VAL A 121 -10.04 20.05 4.60
N THR A 122 -11.25 19.49 4.64
CA THR A 122 -12.50 20.22 4.39
C THR A 122 -12.87 21.20 5.49
N SER A 123 -12.34 21.01 6.71
CA SER A 123 -12.31 22.01 7.78
C SER A 123 -11.47 21.48 8.95
N PHE A 124 -10.51 22.28 9.42
CA PHE A 124 -10.05 22.16 10.80
C PHE A 124 -11.06 22.96 11.62
N GLY A 125 -11.88 22.29 12.43
CA GLY A 125 -12.54 22.98 13.55
C GLY A 125 -11.49 23.67 14.42
N PRO A 126 -11.86 24.56 15.36
CA PRO A 126 -10.87 25.13 16.26
C PRO A 126 -10.10 24.00 16.96
N VAL A 127 -8.79 23.90 16.70
CA VAL A 127 -7.89 22.92 17.31
C VAL A 127 -7.07 23.66 18.35
N SER A 128 -6.92 23.09 19.55
CA SER A 128 -6.07 23.67 20.59
C SER A 128 -4.59 23.57 20.18
N ASP A 129 -3.87 24.69 20.18
CA ASP A 129 -2.45 24.77 19.75
C ASP A 129 -1.49 23.93 20.60
N THR A 130 -1.87 23.59 21.85
CA THR A 130 -1.00 22.87 22.79
C THR A 130 -1.21 21.36 22.72
N ASP A 131 -2.46 20.92 22.59
CA ASP A 131 -2.86 19.53 22.79
C ASP A 131 -3.43 18.87 21.52
N MET A 132 -3.57 19.63 20.42
CA MET A 132 -4.05 19.17 19.11
C MET A 132 -5.42 18.44 19.14
N HIS A 133 -6.25 18.71 20.15
CA HIS A 133 -7.61 18.17 20.24
C HIS A 133 -8.63 19.13 19.60
N LEU A 134 -9.75 18.57 19.14
CA LEU A 134 -10.88 19.33 18.60
C LEU A 134 -11.59 20.08 19.72
N VAL A 135 -11.65 21.41 19.63
CA VAL A 135 -12.39 22.27 20.56
C VAL A 135 -13.86 22.33 20.12
N PRO A 136 -14.83 22.16 21.03
CA PRO A 136 -16.24 22.34 20.70
C PRO A 136 -16.49 23.76 20.19
N ALA A 137 -17.19 23.90 19.06
CA ALA A 137 -17.59 25.20 18.54
C ALA A 137 -18.48 25.91 19.58
N ALA A 138 -18.05 27.07 20.08
CA ALA A 138 -18.86 27.90 20.96
C ALA A 138 -20.16 28.29 20.24
N GLY A 139 -21.29 27.98 20.86
CA GLY A 139 -22.63 28.39 20.41
C GLY A 139 -22.93 29.85 20.66
#